data_AF-A0A973EQ50-F1
#
_entry.id   AF-A0A973EQ50-F1
#
_cell.length_a   1.000
_cell.length_b   1.000
_cell.length_c   1.000
_cell.angle_alpha   90.00
_cell.angle_beta   90.00
_cell.angle_gamma   90.00
#
_symmetry.space_group_name_H-M   'P 1'
#
loop_
_entity.id
_entity.type
_entity.pdbx_description
1 polymer ?
#
loop_
_entity_poly.entity_id
_entity_poly.type
_entity_poly.pdbx_seq_one_letter_code
_entity_poly.pdbx_strand_id
1 'polypeptide(L)' 'MRWPWRFGMMIVSGVPAIVGGGLFYHFFENWTAVIVWEAVLIFVMSILIAKGDKNAAPAH' A
#
# COMPACT_ATOMS: atom_id res chain seq x y z
N MET A 1 0.28 18.86 12.63
CA MET A 1 0.77 18.21 11.39
C MET A 1 0.98 16.72 11.65
N ARG A 2 0.25 15.82 10.98
CA ARG A 2 0.34 14.34 11.18
C ARG A 2 1.50 13.73 10.37
N TRP A 3 2.70 14.27 10.53
CA TRP A 3 3.89 13.88 9.74
C TRP A 3 4.31 12.41 9.94
N PRO A 4 4.36 11.87 11.18
CA PRO A 4 4.76 10.47 11.40
C PRO A 4 3.81 9.46 10.74
N TRP A 5 2.50 9.74 10.78
CA TRP A 5 1.48 8.88 10.18
C TRP A 5 1.59 8.85 8.65
N ARG A 6 1.77 10.01 8.01
CA ARG A 6 1.97 10.10 6.55
C ARG A 6 3.23 9.36 6.10
N PHE A 7 4.32 9.46 6.87
CA PHE A 7 5.56 8.73 6.61
C PHE A 7 5.38 7.21 6.74
N GLY A 8 4.71 6.77 7.82
CA GLY A 8 4.39 5.36 7.99
C GLY A 8 3.59 4.79 6.81
N MET A 9 2.61 5.54 6.30
CA MET A 9 1.81 5.10 5.16
C MET A 9 2.63 5.00 3.87
N MET A 10 3.55 5.93 3.61
CA MET A 10 4.45 5.86 2.44
C MET A 10 5.35 4.62 2.46
N ILE A 11 5.86 4.24 3.65
CA ILE A 11 6.71 3.05 3.80
C ILE A 11 5.88 1.79 3.59
N VAL A 12 4.70 1.71 4.22
CA VAL A 12 3.80 0.56 4.13
C VAL A 12 3.22 0.37 2.72
N SER A 13 3.08 1.43 1.91
CA SER A 13 2.71 1.28 0.50
C SER A 13 3.91 1.03 -0.42
N GLY A 14 5.03 1.73 -0.20
CA GLY A 14 6.16 1.74 -1.12
C GLY A 14 6.95 0.44 -1.12
N VAL A 15 7.22 -0.15 0.06
CA VAL A 15 8.00 -1.40 0.15
C VAL A 15 7.27 -2.55 -0.55
N PRO A 16 5.97 -2.81 -0.30
CA PRO A 16 5.25 -3.87 -0.99
C PRO A 16 5.04 -3.64 -2.49
N ALA A 17 4.99 -2.38 -2.96
CA ALA A 17 4.91 -2.08 -4.39
C ALA A 17 6.19 -2.51 -5.10
N ILE A 18 7.36 -2.11 -4.57
CA ILE A 18 8.67 -2.41 -5.19
C ILE A 18 9.03 -3.89 -5.03
N VAL A 19 9.01 -4.40 -3.80
CA VAL A 19 9.43 -5.78 -3.51
C VAL A 19 8.40 -6.78 -4.01
N GLY A 20 7.11 -6.49 -3.77
CA GLY A 20 6.02 -7.35 -4.24
C GLY A 20 5.93 -7.36 -5.77
N GLY A 21 6.05 -6.21 -6.44
CA GLY A 21 6.09 -6.16 -7.90
C GLY A 21 7.23 -7.00 -8.49
N GLY A 22 8.43 -6.93 -7.90
CA GLY A 22 9.56 -7.76 -8.29
C GLY A 22 9.33 -9.26 -8.07
N LEU A 23 8.69 -9.65 -6.95
CA LEU A 23 8.32 -11.04 -6.67
C LEU A 23 7.31 -11.59 -7.68
N PHE A 24 6.25 -10.83 -7.98
CA PHE A 24 5.25 -11.24 -8.96
C PHE A 24 5.83 -11.35 -10.37
N TYR A 25 6.74 -10.44 -10.74
CA TYR A 25 7.47 -10.56 -12.00
C TYR A 25 8.36 -11.81 -12.02
N HIS A 26 9.10 -12.08 -10.94
CA HIS A 26 10.03 -13.20 -10.87
C HIS A 26 9.32 -14.56 -10.95
N PHE A 27 8.15 -14.72 -10.31
CA PHE A 27 7.43 -16.00 -10.31
C PHE A 27 6.61 -16.26 -11.56
N PHE A 28 6.02 -15.22 -12.15
CA PHE A 28 5.11 -15.36 -13.29
C PHE A 28 5.75 -14.97 -14.63
N GLU A 29 6.95 -14.38 -14.60
CA GLU A 29 7.68 -13.83 -15.75
C GLU A 29 6.82 -12.94 -16.66
N ASN A 30 5.80 -12.30 -16.07
CA ASN A 30 4.75 -11.60 -16.80
C ASN A 30 4.37 -10.29 -16.12
N TRP A 31 4.40 -9.20 -16.88
CA TRP A 31 3.99 -7.87 -16.45
C TRP A 31 2.51 -7.77 -16.08
N THR A 32 1.64 -8.59 -16.66
CA THR A 32 0.22 -8.63 -16.27
C THR A 32 0.07 -9.02 -14.80
N ALA A 33 0.87 -9.95 -14.29
CA ALA A 33 0.83 -10.36 -12.88
C ALA A 33 1.27 -9.22 -11.94
N VAL A 34 2.26 -8.43 -12.36
CA VAL A 34 2.72 -7.24 -11.63
C VAL A 34 1.61 -6.18 -11.55
N ILE A 35 0.95 -5.89 -12.68
CA ILE A 35 -0.16 -4.92 -12.73
C ILE A 35 -1.33 -5.36 -11.85
N VAL A 36 -1.66 -6.65 -11.86
CA VAL A 36 -2.70 -7.22 -10.99
C VAL A 36 -2.32 -7.07 -9.52
N TRP A 37 -1.06 -7.36 -9.16
CA TRP A 37 -0.56 -7.15 -7.80
C TRP A 37 -0.66 -5.68 -7.37
N GLU A 38 -0.23 -4.74 -8.21
CA GLU A 38 -0.30 -3.31 -7.90
C GLU A 38 -1.75 -2.83 -7.74
N ALA A 39 -2.68 -3.32 -8.55
CA ALA A 39 -4.10 -3.00 -8.42
C ALA A 39 -4.68 -3.47 -7.06
N VAL A 40 -4.34 -4.70 -6.65
CA VAL A 40 -4.70 -5.24 -5.33
C VAL A 40 -4.08 -4.41 -4.21
N LEU A 41 -2.80 -4.05 -4.36
CA LEU A 41 -2.07 -3.26 -3.37
C LEU A 41 -2.72 -1.90 -3.15
N ILE A 42 -3.03 -1.18 -4.24
CA ILE A 42 -3.70 0.13 -4.18
C ILE A 42 -5.05 -0.02 -3.48
N PHE A 43 -5.83 -1.05 -3.83
CA PHE A 43 -7.14 -1.28 -3.21
C PHE A 43 -7.03 -1.52 -1.69
N VAL A 44 -6.09 -2.36 -1.26
CA VAL A 44 -5.81 -2.62 0.16
C VAL A 44 -5.36 -1.33 0.87
N MET A 45 -4.46 -0.56 0.26
CA MET A 45 -3.99 0.71 0.82
C MET A 45 -5.12 1.74 0.92
N SER A 46 -6.01 1.84 -0.07
CA SER A 46 -7.19 2.71 0.00
C SER A 46 -8.09 2.35 1.18
N ILE A 47 -8.31 1.06 1.45
CA ILE A 47 -9.09 0.60 2.61
C ILE A 47 -8.38 0.93 3.92
N LEU A 48 -7.06 0.69 3.99
CA LEU A 48 -6.26 0.98 5.18
C LEU A 48 -6.22 2.47 5.50
N ILE A 49 -6.06 3.33 4.49
CA ILE A 49 -6.14 4.78 4.65
C ILE A 49 -7.53 5.17 5.15
N ALA A 50 -8.59 4.69 4.49
CA ALA A 50 -9.98 5.02 4.87
C ALA A 50 -10.33 4.56 6.30
N LYS A 51 -9.81 3.43 6.76
CA LYS A 51 -9.95 2.98 8.16
C LYS A 51 -9.08 3.77 9.12
N GLY A 52 -7.83 4.05 8.75
CA GLY A 52 -6.88 4.81 9.55
C GLY A 52 -7.33 6.25 9.80
N ASP A 53 -8.03 6.87 8.85
CA ASP A 53 -8.63 8.19 9.02
C ASP A 53 -9.87 8.16 9.92
N LYS A 54 -10.71 7.12 9.86
CA LYS A 54 -11.87 6.96 10.75
C LYS A 54 -11.46 6.75 12.21
N ASN A 55 -10.40 5.98 12.45
CA ASN A 55 -9.86 5.73 13.79
C ASN A 55 -8.98 6.89 14.31
N ALA A 56 -8.70 7.88 13.46
CA ALA A 56 -8.03 9.13 13.83
C ALA A 56 -9.02 10.26 14.13
N ALA A 57 -10.29 9.93 14.41
CA ALA A 57 -11.23 10.85 15.03
C ALA A 57 -10.63 11.36 16.36
N PRO A 58 -10.78 12.65 16.68
CA PRO A 58 -10.03 13.30 17.75
C PRO A 58 -10.34 12.63 19.09
N ALA A 59 -9.31 12.11 19.75
CA ALA A 59 -9.31 12.11 21.20
C ALA A 59 -9.41 13.59 21.61
N HIS A 60 -10.48 13.89 22.33
CA HIS A 60 -10.85 15.21 22.85
C HIS A 60 -9.67 16.07 23.30
#